data_AF-A0A832ILK2-F1
#
_entry.id   AF-A0A832ILK2-F1
#
_cell.length_a   1.000
_cell.length_b   1.000
_cell.length_c   1.000
_cell.angle_alpha   90.00
_cell.angle_beta   90.00
_cell.angle_gamma   90.00
#
_symmetry.space_group_name_H-M   'P 1'
#
loop_
_entity.id
_entity.type
_entity.pdbx_description
1 polymer ?
#
loop_
_entity_poly.entity_id
_entity_poly.type
_entity_poly.pdbx_seq_one_letter_code
_entity_poly.pdbx_strand_id
1 'polypeptide(L)'
;MLVQIALNIPSEETFTYRVPTELKSQAAVGVRALVPLGRTKKTGVIVGINGDSPPFPTKDIIDLLDSAPLFGPEELSFYRWVSEYYLYPLGKLLMEILPGREKKSLRCARIASSANVDIP
;
A
#
# COMPACT_ATOMS: atom_id res chain seq x y z
N MET A 1 -2.09 15.77 -10.27
CA MET A 1 -3.10 15.21 -9.36
C MET A 1 -2.36 14.58 -8.19
N LEU A 2 -2.82 14.87 -6.98
CA LEU A 2 -2.32 14.21 -5.78
C LEU A 2 -3.39 13.30 -5.23
N VAL A 3 -2.94 12.30 -4.48
CA VAL A 3 -3.81 11.36 -3.81
C VAL A 3 -3.34 11.13 -2.39
N GLN A 4 -4.29 10.86 -1.51
CA GLN A 4 -4.04 10.41 -0.16
C GLN A 4 -4.12 8.90 -0.14
N ILE A 5 -3.07 8.26 0.38
CA ILE A 5 -2.94 6.81 0.40
C ILE A 5 -2.84 6.34 1.85
N ALA A 6 -3.73 5.43 2.24
CA ALA A 6 -3.64 4.70 3.49
C ALA A 6 -2.72 3.49 3.29
N LEU A 7 -1.56 3.47 3.96
CA LEU A 7 -0.52 2.46 3.75
C LEU A 7 -0.67 1.25 4.69
N ASN A 8 -0.25 0.07 4.23
CA ASN A 8 -0.20 -1.15 5.02
C ASN A 8 0.94 -1.14 6.07
N ILE A 9 0.85 -0.21 7.02
CA ILE A 9 1.80 0.02 8.12
C ILE A 9 1.02 0.39 9.40
N PRO A 10 1.62 0.26 10.59
CA PRO A 10 0.97 0.70 11.83
C PRO A 10 1.02 2.23 11.95
N SER A 11 0.24 2.94 11.13
CA SER A 11 0.10 4.40 11.16
C SER A 11 -1.36 4.78 10.92
N GLU A 12 -1.87 5.68 11.74
CA GLU A 12 -3.22 6.25 11.62
C GLU A 12 -3.31 7.33 10.53
N GLU A 13 -2.16 7.79 10.03
CA GLU A 13 -2.08 8.86 9.04
C GLU A 13 -2.23 8.34 7.61
N THR A 14 -2.65 9.25 6.72
CA THR A 14 -2.59 9.03 5.26
C THR A 14 -1.43 9.80 4.68
N PHE A 15 -0.88 9.28 3.58
CA PHE A 15 0.31 9.81 2.95
C PHE A 15 -0.02 10.40 1.59
N THR A 16 0.48 11.60 1.33
CA THR A 16 0.25 12.31 0.06
C THR A 16 1.29 11.92 -0.98
N TYR A 17 0.83 11.41 -2.12
CA TYR A 17 1.67 11.06 -3.27
C TYR A 17 1.16 11.75 -4.54
N ARG A 18 2.08 11.95 -5.48
CA ARG A 18 1.76 12.44 -6.82
C ARG A 18 1.49 11.26 -7.74
N VAL A 19 0.46 11.41 -8.59
CA VAL A 19 0.15 10.45 -9.64
C VAL A 19 0.91 10.85 -10.92
N PRO A 20 1.83 10.00 -11.43
CA PRO A 20 2.46 10.18 -12.75
C PRO A 20 1.43 10.27 -13.87
N THR A 21 1.78 10.95 -14.96
CA THR A 21 0.81 11.22 -16.05
C THR A 21 0.26 9.95 -16.68
N GLU A 22 1.07 8.90 -16.74
CA GLU A 22 0.77 7.59 -17.31
C GLU A 22 -0.28 6.83 -16.49
N LEU A 23 -0.35 7.09 -15.18
CA LEU A 23 -1.24 6.42 -14.23
C LEU A 23 -2.53 7.21 -13.95
N LYS A 24 -2.66 8.45 -14.45
CA LYS A 24 -3.78 9.34 -14.11
C LYS A 24 -5.16 8.76 -14.46
N SER A 25 -5.29 8.06 -15.58
CA SER A 25 -6.58 7.50 -16.03
C SER A 25 -7.07 6.33 -15.17
N GLN A 26 -6.16 5.66 -14.46
CA GLN A 26 -6.44 4.51 -13.60
C GLN A 26 -6.51 4.90 -12.12
N ALA A 27 -5.98 6.06 -11.75
CA ALA A 27 -5.97 6.52 -10.37
C ALA A 27 -7.36 6.96 -9.91
N ALA A 28 -7.99 6.11 -9.10
CA ALA A 28 -9.28 6.37 -8.49
C ALA A 28 -9.27 6.01 -7.00
N VAL A 29 -10.19 6.60 -6.23
CA VAL A 29 -10.44 6.19 -4.85
C VAL A 29 -10.81 4.70 -4.81
N GLY A 30 -10.24 3.97 -3.85
CA GLY A 30 -10.43 2.52 -3.69
C GLY A 30 -9.45 1.64 -4.46
N VAL A 31 -8.59 2.21 -5.31
CA VAL A 31 -7.55 1.47 -6.04
C VAL A 31 -6.30 1.30 -5.18
N ARG A 32 -5.65 0.13 -5.23
CA ARG A 32 -4.35 -0.06 -4.56
C ARG A 32 -3.21 0.53 -5.36
N ALA A 33 -2.28 1.13 -4.63
CA ALA A 33 -1.09 1.77 -5.16
C ALA A 33 0.17 1.20 -4.48
N LEU A 34 1.21 0.99 -5.27
CA LEU A 34 2.56 0.70 -4.80
C LEU A 34 3.34 2.01 -4.70
N VAL A 35 3.89 2.32 -3.53
CA VAL A 35 4.55 3.60 -3.27
C VAL A 35 5.90 3.44 -2.56
N PRO A 36 6.83 4.40 -2.69
CA PRO A 36 8.07 4.40 -1.95
C PRO A 36 7.85 4.91 -0.51
N LEU A 37 8.35 4.16 0.48
CA LEU A 37 8.41 4.57 1.88
C LEU A 37 9.81 4.29 2.44
N GLY A 38 10.57 5.37 2.69
CA GLY A 38 11.99 5.28 3.04
C GLY A 38 12.79 4.56 1.94
N ARG A 39 13.44 3.44 2.32
CA ARG A 39 14.20 2.55 1.42
C ARG A 39 13.39 1.37 0.88
N THR A 40 12.13 1.25 1.28
CA THR A 40 11.25 0.13 0.94
C THR A 40 10.09 0.57 0.07
N LYS A 41 9.41 -0.39 -0.55
CA LYS A 41 8.12 -0.16 -1.22
C LYS A 41 7.00 -0.67 -0.32
N LYS A 42 5.86 0.00 -0.34
CA LYS A 42 4.67 -0.36 0.43
C LYS A 42 3.45 -0.27 -0.45
N THR A 43 2.51 -1.15 -0.19
CA THR A 43 1.19 -1.11 -0.80
C THR A 43 0.26 -0.30 0.11
N GLY A 44 -0.62 0.48 -0.51
CA GLY A 44 -1.71 1.17 0.16
C GLY A 44 -2.93 1.31 -0.74
N VAL A 45 -3.99 1.90 -0.22
CA VAL A 45 -5.22 2.19 -0.96
C VAL A 45 -5.37 3.70 -1.10
N ILE A 46 -5.75 4.18 -2.29
CA ILE A 46 -6.13 5.57 -2.50
C ILE A 46 -7.45 5.84 -1.77
N VAL A 47 -7.42 6.71 -0.77
CA VAL A 47 -8.59 7.02 0.08
C VAL A 47 -9.13 8.44 -0.11
N GLY A 48 -8.45 9.24 -0.93
CA GLY A 48 -8.82 10.60 -1.29
C GLY A 48 -8.00 11.11 -2.48
N ILE A 49 -8.58 12.05 -3.24
CA ILE A 49 -7.92 12.71 -4.38
C ILE A 49 -7.96 14.22 -4.11
N ASN A 50 -6.80 14.85 -4.11
CA ASN A 50 -6.65 16.28 -3.85
C ASN A 50 -6.16 17.00 -5.12
N GLY A 51 -6.81 18.12 -5.45
CA GLY A 51 -6.46 18.97 -6.58
C GLY A 51 -5.26 19.89 -6.31
N ASP A 52 -5.09 20.30 -5.05
CA ASP A 52 -4.10 21.32 -4.67
C ASP A 52 -2.71 20.74 -4.46
N SER A 53 -1.68 21.45 -4.94
CA SER A 53 -0.28 21.09 -4.70
C SER A 53 0.04 21.31 -3.21
N PRO A 54 0.71 20.36 -2.53
CA PRO A 54 1.04 20.58 -1.13
C PRO A 54 2.24 21.54 -1.03
N PRO A 55 2.46 22.18 0.12
CA PRO A 55 3.62 23.05 0.33
C PRO A 55 4.95 22.29 0.48
N PHE A 56 4.95 20.96 0.33
CA PHE A 56 6.11 20.08 0.54
C PHE A 56 6.39 19.20 -0.69
N PRO A 57 7.65 18.75 -0.88
CA PRO A 57 7.99 17.83 -1.95
C PRO A 57 7.25 16.50 -1.78
N THR A 58 6.62 16.04 -2.86
CA THR A 58 5.89 14.78 -2.92
C THR A 58 6.65 13.76 -3.75
N LYS A 59 6.60 12.50 -3.33
CA LYS A 59 7.09 11.38 -4.13
C LYS A 59 5.99 10.89 -5.07
N ASP A 60 6.40 10.25 -6.14
CA ASP A 60 5.51 9.66 -7.12
C ASP A 60 5.07 8.24 -6.70
N ILE A 61 3.85 7.88 -7.09
CA ILE A 61 3.39 6.48 -7.07
C ILE A 61 4.25 5.67 -8.04
N ILE A 62 4.62 4.45 -7.65
CA ILE A 62 5.39 3.53 -8.49
C ILE A 62 4.47 2.81 -9.46
N ASP A 63 3.33 2.31 -8.98
CA ASP A 63 2.39 1.53 -9.78
C ASP A 63 0.97 1.52 -9.17
N LEU A 64 -0.03 1.22 -9.98
CA LEU A 64 -1.40 0.93 -9.56
C LEU A 64 -1.68 -0.56 -9.78
N LEU A 65 -2.14 -1.25 -8.74
CA LEU A 65 -2.19 -2.72 -8.74
C LEU A 65 -3.51 -3.30 -9.23
N ASP A 66 -4.53 -2.46 -9.39
CA ASP A 66 -5.88 -2.87 -9.74
C ASP A 66 -6.40 -2.02 -10.92
N SER A 67 -7.12 -2.66 -11.85
CA SER A 67 -7.74 -1.99 -13.01
C SER A 67 -9.04 -1.26 -12.67
N ALA A 68 -9.63 -1.54 -11.51
CA ALA A 68 -10.83 -0.93 -11.00
C ALA A 68 -10.75 -0.76 -9.47
N PRO A 69 -11.49 0.20 -8.88
CA PRO A 69 -11.58 0.33 -7.43
C PRO A 69 -12.02 -0.96 -6.75
N LEU A 70 -11.28 -1.39 -5.74
CA LEU A 70 -11.68 -2.51 -4.87
C LEU A 70 -12.67 -2.08 -3.79
N PHE A 71 -12.67 -0.79 -3.46
CA PHE A 71 -13.53 -0.21 -2.43
C PHE A 71 -14.33 0.96 -2.99
N GLY A 72 -15.64 0.93 -2.78
CA GLY A 72 -16.53 2.04 -3.05
C GLY A 72 -16.45 3.15 -1.99
N PRO A 73 -17.06 4.32 -2.26
CA PRO A 73 -17.10 5.43 -1.31
C PRO A 73 -17.80 5.10 0.02
N GLU A 74 -18.89 4.33 -0.03
CA GLU A 74 -19.63 3.91 1.17
C GLU A 74 -18.81 2.95 2.04
N GLU A 75 -18.16 1.96 1.41
CA GLU A 75 -17.28 1.02 2.09
C GLU A 75 -16.09 1.72 2.75
N LEU A 76 -15.43 2.65 2.05
CA LEU A 76 -14.34 3.42 2.63
C LEU A 76 -14.79 4.33 3.78
N SER A 77 -16.02 4.83 3.73
CA SER A 77 -16.61 5.60 4.84
C SER A 77 -16.84 4.69 6.06
N PHE A 78 -17.38 3.50 5.83
CA PHE A 78 -17.56 2.50 6.89
C PHE A 78 -16.22 2.06 7.49
N TYR A 79 -15.22 1.72 6.68
CA TYR A 79 -13.92 1.29 7.18
C TYR A 79 -13.15 2.41 7.90
N ARG A 80 -13.34 3.68 7.50
CA ARG A 80 -12.86 4.82 8.29
C ARG A 80 -13.50 4.85 9.68
N TRP A 81 -14.82 4.73 9.75
CA TRP A 81 -15.51 4.67 11.04
C TRP A 81 -15.03 3.49 11.90
N VAL A 82 -14.86 2.29 11.33
CA VAL A 82 -14.30 1.12 12.03
C VAL A 82 -12.89 1.39 12.54
N SER A 83 -12.03 1.97 11.69
CA SER A 83 -10.65 2.33 12.02
C SER A 83 -10.58 3.29 13.22
N GLU A 84 -11.42 4.33 13.21
CA GLU A 84 -11.51 5.32 14.27
C GLU A 84 -12.08 4.72 15.56
N TYR A 85 -13.16 3.92 15.45
CA TYR A 85 -13.83 3.34 16.61
C TYR A 85 -12.98 2.31 17.34
N TYR A 86 -12.27 1.45 16.60
CA TYR A 86 -11.43 0.40 17.17
C TYR A 86 -9.96 0.81 17.32
N LEU A 87 -9.61 2.07 17.05
CA LEU A 87 -8.24 2.59 17.08
C LEU A 87 -7.27 1.68 16.29
N TYR A 88 -7.72 1.22 15.12
CA TYR A 88 -6.97 0.31 14.27
C TYR A 88 -6.58 0.99 12.95
N PRO A 89 -5.30 0.97 12.52
CA PRO A 89 -4.85 1.68 11.33
C PRO A 89 -5.64 1.36 10.06
N LEU A 90 -6.21 2.38 9.41
CA LEU A 90 -7.06 2.23 8.22
C LEU A 90 -6.36 1.45 7.09
N GLY A 91 -5.10 1.77 6.80
CA GLY A 91 -4.36 1.09 5.72
C GLY A 91 -4.08 -0.39 6.01
N LYS A 92 -4.00 -0.78 7.29
CA LYS A 92 -3.90 -2.19 7.71
C LYS A 92 -5.25 -2.89 7.58
N LEU A 93 -6.31 -2.24 8.09
CA LEU A 93 -7.69 -2.73 7.99
C LEU A 93 -8.05 -3.07 6.53
N LEU A 94 -7.86 -2.11 5.62
CA LEU A 94 -8.20 -2.26 4.20
C LEU A 94 -7.42 -3.39 3.50
N MET A 95 -6.21 -3.71 3.96
CA MET A 95 -5.45 -4.82 3.38
C MET A 95 -5.81 -6.18 3.97
N GLU A 96 -6.25 -6.22 5.22
CA GLU A 96 -6.57 -7.46 5.93
C GLU A 96 -7.95 -8.00 5.58
N ILE A 97 -8.88 -7.13 5.17
CA ILE A 97 -10.20 -7.55 4.65
C ILE A 97 -10.12 -8.20 3.26
N LEU A 98 -9.06 -7.96 2.50
CA LEU A 98 -8.93 -8.50 1.15
C LEU A 98 -8.52 -9.99 1.18
N PRO A 99 -9.21 -10.85 0.41
CA PRO A 99 -8.80 -12.23 0.26
C PRO A 99 -7.51 -12.31 -0.57
N GLY A 100 -6.49 -12.98 -0.03
CA GLY A 100 -5.21 -13.16 -0.70
C GLY A 100 -4.09 -12.40 0.01
N ARG A 101 -3.22 -13.15 0.67
CA ARG A 101 -2.00 -12.58 1.25
C ARG A 101 -1.09 -12.08 0.13
N GLU A 102 -0.56 -10.87 0.26
CA GLU A 102 0.70 -10.54 -0.40
C GLU A 102 1.69 -11.65 -0.04
N LYS A 103 2.15 -12.42 -1.03
CA LYS A 103 3.21 -13.39 -0.81
C LYS A 103 4.44 -12.58 -0.39
N LYS A 104 4.68 -12.46 0.92
CA LYS A 104 6.01 -12.08 1.40
C LYS A 104 6.96 -13.03 0.67
N SER A 105 7.86 -12.48 -0.15
CA SER A 105 8.93 -13.29 -0.73
C SER A 105 9.57 -14.03 0.44
N LEU A 106 9.33 -15.34 0.49
CA LEU A 106 10.01 -16.19 1.46
C LEU A 106 11.47 -16.07 1.06
N ARG A 107 12.25 -15.32 1.85
CA ARG A 107 13.69 -15.50 1.85
C ARG A 107 13.92 -16.93 2.37
N CYS A 108 13.85 -17.90 1.48
CA CYS A 108 14.39 -19.22 1.73
C CYS A 108 15.89 -19.00 1.92
N ALA A 109 16.33 -18.95 3.18
CA ALA A 109 17.73 -19.11 3.49
C ALA A 109 18.09 -20.52 3.02
N ARG A 110 18.75 -20.60 1.86
CA ARG A 110 19.29 -21.84 1.34
C ARG A 110 20.45 -22.19 2.28
N ILE A 111 20.24 -23.15 3.18
CA ILE A 111 21.33 -23.70 3.97
C ILE A 111 22.23 -24.40 2.96
N ALA A 112 23.40 -23.84 2.69
CA ALA A 112 24.41 -24.53 1.90
C ALA A 112 24.86 -25.74 2.72
N SER A 113 24.48 -26.94 2.27
CA SER A 113 25.20 -28.15 2.68
C SER A 113 26.57 -28.07 2.01
N SER A 114 27.58 -27.67 2.80
CA SER A 114 28.97 -27.78 2.42
C SER A 114 29.52 -29.13 2.88
N ALA A 115 29.80 -29.97 1.88
CA ALA A 115 30.96 -30.84 1.74
C ALA A 115 31.37 -31.79 2.89
N ASN A 116 31.33 -33.08 2.53
CA ASN A 116 32.37 -34.11 2.73
C ASN A 116 33.16 -34.09 4.05
N VAL A 117 32.87 -35.06 4.92
CA VAL A 117 33.82 -35.54 5.93
C VAL A 117 34.27 -36.93 5.47
N ASP A 118 35.49 -36.99 4.98
CA ASP A 118 36.25 -38.23 4.82
C ASP A 118 36.43 -38.87 6.20
N ILE A 119 36.07 -40.15 6.31
CA ILE A 119 36.36 -40.97 7.49
C ILE A 119 37.47 -41.95 7.06
N PRO A 120 38.52 -42.14 7.88
CA PRO A 120 39.67 -42.99 7.56
C PRO A 120 39.33 -44.47 7.34
#